data_AF-A0A0P1FGC5-F1
#
_entry.id   AF-A0A0P1FGC5-F1
#
_cell.length_a   1.000
_cell.length_b   1.000
_cell.length_c   1.000
_cell.angle_alpha   90.00
_cell.angle_beta   90.00
_cell.angle_gamma   90.00
#
_symmetry.space_group_name_H-M   'P 1'
#
loop_
_entity.id
_entity.type
_entity.pdbx_description
1 polymer ?
#
loop_
_entity_poly.entity_id
_entity_poly.type
_entity_poly.pdbx_seq_one_letter_code
_entity_poly.pdbx_strand_id
1 'polypeptide(L)'
;MIGAALFSRLRYAKDPRRVFILSPMAIATAYQGRGLGQSLLSQAHQTLGTAGVEIVITYGDPAFYAKTGYQPITTDVAKAPLPLSYPHGWIGQSLTEAPFTPLKGDCRCVAALNDPRIW
;
A
#
# COMPACT_ATOMS: atom_id res chain seq x y z
N MET A 1 -20.11 -11.40 -0.72
CA MET A 1 -19.09 -10.33 -0.63
C MET A 1 -18.83 -9.79 -2.03
N ILE A 2 -18.92 -8.48 -2.27
CA ILE A 2 -18.74 -7.86 -3.61
C ILE A 2 -17.38 -7.18 -3.80
N GLY A 3 -16.55 -7.11 -2.76
CA GLY A 3 -15.21 -6.57 -2.80
C GLY A 3 -14.47 -6.76 -1.46
N ALA A 4 -13.15 -6.69 -1.51
CA ALA A 4 -12.27 -6.79 -0.33
C ALA A 4 -10.96 -6.01 -0.56
N ALA A 5 -10.40 -5.49 0.53
CA ALA A 5 -9.08 -4.87 0.60
C ALA A 5 -8.39 -5.37 1.87
N LEU A 6 -7.21 -5.98 1.71
CA LEU A 6 -6.44 -6.52 2.83
C LEU A 6 -5.21 -5.65 3.06
N PHE A 7 -4.95 -5.34 4.32
CA PHE A 7 -3.79 -4.57 4.74
C PHE A 7 -2.95 -5.41 5.70
N SER A 8 -1.65 -5.55 5.40
CA SER A 8 -0.72 -6.26 6.26
C SER A 8 0.51 -5.41 6.57
N ARG A 9 1.21 -5.74 7.65
CA ARG A 9 2.30 -4.90 8.15
C ARG A 9 3.54 -5.03 7.25
N LEU A 10 4.10 -3.88 6.88
CA LEU A 10 5.51 -3.77 6.49
C LEU A 10 6.32 -3.29 7.69
N ARG A 11 7.47 -3.92 7.94
CA ARG A 11 8.39 -3.56 9.02
C ARG A 11 9.71 -3.09 8.44
N TYR A 12 10.10 -1.87 8.80
CA TYR A 12 11.39 -1.28 8.43
C TYR A 12 12.29 -1.30 9.66
N ALA A 13 13.46 -1.94 9.55
CA ALA A 13 14.29 -2.29 10.71
C ALA A 13 14.78 -1.09 11.55
N LYS A 14 14.84 0.12 10.95
CA LYS A 14 15.36 1.34 11.60
C LYS A 14 14.33 2.48 11.57
N ASP A 15 13.06 2.16 11.38
CA ASP A 15 12.00 3.15 11.28
C ASP A 15 10.86 2.82 12.26
N PRO A 16 10.47 3.76 13.15
CA PRO A 16 9.40 3.51 14.12
C PRO A 16 8.01 3.55 13.48
N ARG A 17 7.88 4.11 12.27
CA ARG A 17 6.59 4.43 11.69
C ARG A 17 5.74 3.20 11.41
N ARG A 18 4.43 3.39 11.46
CA ARG A 18 3.44 2.34 11.17
C ARG A 18 3.12 2.25 9.69
N VAL A 19 3.82 1.35 9.00
CA VAL A 19 3.68 1.12 7.55
C VAL A 19 2.90 -0.15 7.24
N PHE A 20 1.91 -0.05 6.36
CA PHE A 20 1.13 -1.19 5.87
C PHE A 20 1.20 -1.30 4.35
N ILE A 21 1.05 -2.52 3.83
CA ILE A 21 0.85 -2.78 2.41
C ILE A 21 -0.58 -3.22 2.15
N LEU A 22 -1.23 -2.60 1.16
CA LEU A 22 -2.48 -3.07 0.58
C LEU A 22 -2.17 -4.20 -0.41
N SER A 23 -2.53 -5.43 -0.07
CA SER A 23 -2.49 -6.55 -1.01
C SER A 23 -3.21 -7.78 -0.40
N PRO A 24 -4.17 -8.42 -1.12
CA PRO A 24 -4.76 -7.98 -2.38
C PRO A 24 -5.88 -6.94 -2.18
N MET A 25 -6.33 -6.36 -3.31
CA MET A 25 -7.59 -5.62 -3.41
C MET A 25 -8.38 -6.13 -4.61
N ALA A 26 -9.69 -6.37 -4.44
CA ALA A 26 -10.55 -6.78 -5.53
C ALA A 26 -11.98 -6.26 -5.36
N ILE A 27 -12.62 -5.95 -6.49
CA ILE A 27 -14.07 -5.76 -6.61
C ILE A 27 -14.57 -6.83 -7.59
N ALA A 28 -15.69 -7.49 -7.25
CA ALA A 28 -16.32 -8.47 -8.13
C ALA A 28 -16.60 -7.85 -9.51
N THR A 29 -16.27 -8.56 -10.59
CA THR A 29 -16.24 -8.02 -11.97
C THR A 29 -17.54 -7.32 -12.36
N ALA A 30 -18.70 -7.86 -11.99
CA ALA A 30 -20.02 -7.26 -12.28
C ALA A 30 -20.23 -5.86 -11.67
N TYR A 31 -19.41 -5.47 -10.68
CA TYR A 31 -19.51 -4.23 -9.92
C TYR A 31 -18.31 -3.29 -10.11
N GLN A 32 -17.35 -3.66 -10.98
CA GLN A 32 -16.22 -2.79 -11.32
C GLN A 32 -16.68 -1.56 -12.13
N GLY A 33 -15.85 -0.51 -12.18
CA GLY A 33 -16.16 0.73 -12.90
C GLY A 33 -17.19 1.65 -12.22
N ARG A 34 -17.71 1.27 -11.05
CA ARG A 34 -18.75 2.02 -10.32
C ARG A 34 -18.22 2.84 -9.14
N GLY A 35 -16.91 3.07 -9.06
CA GLY A 35 -16.28 3.82 -7.96
C GLY A 35 -16.16 3.06 -6.62
N LEU A 36 -16.68 1.84 -6.50
CA LEU A 36 -16.66 1.06 -5.24
C LEU A 36 -15.26 0.82 -4.68
N GLY A 37 -14.27 0.56 -5.54
CA GLY A 37 -12.89 0.36 -5.09
C GLY A 37 -12.31 1.61 -4.43
N GLN A 38 -12.56 2.79 -5.01
CA GLN A 38 -12.08 4.06 -4.45
C GLN A 38 -12.78 4.38 -3.12
N SER A 39 -14.09 4.12 -3.04
CA SER A 39 -14.84 4.28 -1.79
C SER A 39 -14.33 3.36 -0.68
N LEU A 40 -14.07 2.09 -0.99
CA LEU A 40 -13.51 1.12 -0.05
C LEU A 40 -12.13 1.57 0.47
N LEU A 41 -11.26 2.05 -0.42
CA LEU A 41 -9.93 2.54 -0.04
C LEU A 41 -10.01 3.78 0.83
N SER A 42 -10.83 4.76 0.46
CA SER A 42 -11.00 5.99 1.24
C SER A 42 -11.44 5.69 2.68
N GLN A 43 -12.42 4.79 2.86
CA GLN A 43 -12.86 4.37 4.19
C GLN A 43 -11.78 3.59 4.95
N ALA A 44 -11.06 2.69 4.26
CA ALA A 44 -9.98 1.92 4.87
C ALA A 44 -8.83 2.82 5.33
N HIS A 45 -8.44 3.82 4.53
CA HIS A 45 -7.41 4.80 4.87
C HIS A 45 -7.77 5.61 6.11
N GLN A 46 -9.02 6.10 6.21
CA GLN A 46 -9.50 6.78 7.41
C GLN A 46 -9.40 5.87 8.64
N THR A 47 -9.88 4.63 8.52
CA THR A 47 -9.85 3.64 9.62
C THR A 47 -8.42 3.32 10.06
N LEU A 48 -7.51 3.11 9.11
CA LEU A 48 -6.09 2.85 9.37
C LEU A 48 -5.41 4.05 10.03
N GLY A 49 -5.69 5.27 9.55
CA GLY A 49 -5.19 6.52 10.13
C GLY A 49 -5.62 6.68 11.58
N THR A 50 -6.91 6.50 11.89
CA THR A 50 -7.43 6.50 13.28
C THR A 50 -6.78 5.41 14.14
N ALA A 51 -6.45 4.26 13.55
CA ALA A 51 -5.74 3.19 14.24
C ALA A 51 -4.23 3.46 14.42
N GLY A 52 -3.72 4.62 13.98
CA GLY A 52 -2.32 5.05 14.10
C GLY A 52 -1.40 4.48 13.01
N VAL A 53 -1.93 4.05 11.87
CA VAL A 53 -1.11 3.75 10.69
C VAL A 53 -0.74 5.06 10.01
N GLU A 54 0.54 5.23 9.71
CA GLU A 54 1.06 6.50 9.19
C GLU A 54 1.28 6.45 7.69
N ILE A 55 1.61 5.27 7.14
CA ILE A 55 1.95 5.10 5.72
C ILE A 55 1.28 3.85 5.20
N VAL A 56 0.70 3.95 4.00
CA VAL A 56 0.23 2.80 3.23
C VAL A 56 0.92 2.77 1.89
N ILE A 57 1.44 1.60 1.54
CA ILE A 57 2.08 1.29 0.28
C ILE A 57 1.21 0.26 -0.47
N THR A 58 1.26 0.25 -1.79
CA THR A 58 0.74 -0.85 -2.60
C THR A 58 1.70 -1.11 -3.75
N TYR A 59 1.53 -2.29 -4.35
CA TYR A 59 2.22 -2.68 -5.56
C TYR A 59 1.17 -2.97 -6.65
N GLY A 60 1.00 -2.03 -7.58
CA GLY A 60 -0.08 -2.10 -8.56
C GLY A 60 -0.11 -0.90 -9.52
N ASP A 61 -1.26 -0.66 -10.15
CA ASP A 61 -1.42 0.37 -11.20
C ASP A 61 -1.46 1.80 -10.62
N PRO A 62 -0.46 2.66 -10.90
CA PRO A 62 -0.44 4.04 -10.44
C PRO A 62 -1.67 4.86 -10.89
N ALA A 63 -2.20 4.62 -12.08
CA ALA A 63 -3.33 5.39 -12.61
C ALA A 63 -4.64 5.10 -11.84
N PHE A 64 -4.79 3.87 -11.35
CA PHE A 64 -5.92 3.49 -10.50
C PHE A 64 -5.80 4.12 -9.12
N TYR A 65 -4.66 3.94 -8.46
CA TYR A 65 -4.49 4.30 -7.04
C TYR A 65 -4.23 5.80 -6.81
N ALA A 66 -3.73 6.55 -7.82
CA ALA A 66 -3.57 8.00 -7.74
C ALA A 66 -4.87 8.73 -7.38
N LYS A 67 -6.02 8.16 -7.78
CA LYS A 67 -7.37 8.67 -7.45
C LYS A 67 -7.69 8.63 -5.96
N THR A 68 -6.88 7.92 -5.16
CA THR A 68 -7.03 7.75 -3.71
C THR A 68 -5.80 8.23 -2.94
N GLY A 69 -4.99 9.10 -3.54
CA GLY A 69 -3.87 9.78 -2.86
C GLY A 69 -2.51 9.05 -2.94
N TYR A 70 -2.44 7.86 -3.53
CA TYR A 70 -1.15 7.19 -3.76
C TYR A 70 -0.32 7.93 -4.80
N GLN A 71 0.99 7.97 -4.57
CA GLN A 71 1.96 8.56 -5.49
C GLN A 71 3.09 7.56 -5.77
N PRO A 72 3.70 7.61 -6.97
CA PRO A 72 4.90 6.85 -7.27
C PRO A 72 6.01 7.11 -6.25
N ILE A 73 6.63 6.03 -5.78
CA ILE A 73 7.80 6.09 -4.88
C ILE A 73 8.90 5.15 -5.42
N THR A 74 10.14 5.40 -5.01
CA THR A 74 11.26 4.53 -5.38
C THR A 74 11.65 3.63 -4.20
N THR A 75 12.47 2.61 -4.47
CA THR A 75 13.06 1.78 -3.40
C THR A 75 14.02 2.55 -2.49
N ASP A 76 14.51 3.72 -2.92
CA ASP A 76 15.31 4.62 -2.07
C ASP A 76 14.43 5.37 -1.06
N VAL A 77 13.20 5.72 -1.45
CA VAL A 77 12.20 6.30 -0.55
C VAL A 77 11.64 5.23 0.38
N ALA A 78 11.31 4.06 -0.13
CA ALA A 78 10.81 2.95 0.68
C ALA A 78 11.29 1.63 0.08
N LYS A 79 12.28 0.98 0.71
CA LYS A 79 12.73 -0.33 0.27
C LYS A 79 11.56 -1.30 0.18
N ALA A 80 11.44 -2.02 -0.93
CA ALA A 80 10.54 -3.17 -1.03
C ALA A 80 11.16 -4.36 -0.27
N PRO A 81 10.35 -5.28 0.29
CA PRO A 81 10.86 -6.46 0.98
C PRO A 81 11.47 -7.50 0.04
N LEU A 82 11.10 -7.48 -1.25
CA LEU A 82 11.62 -8.33 -2.31
C LEU A 82 11.84 -7.48 -3.60
N PRO A 83 12.69 -7.92 -4.54
CA PRO A 83 12.89 -7.22 -5.81
C PRO A 83 11.58 -7.04 -6.59
N LEU A 84 11.41 -5.87 -7.19
CA LEU A 84 10.19 -5.51 -7.93
C LEU A 84 10.35 -5.82 -9.42
N SER A 85 9.43 -6.60 -9.98
CA SER A 85 9.35 -6.87 -11.42
C SER A 85 8.93 -5.64 -12.24
N TYR A 86 8.12 -4.77 -11.65
CA TYR A 86 7.58 -3.54 -12.25
C TYR A 86 7.80 -2.34 -11.32
N PRO A 87 9.01 -1.76 -11.25
CA PRO A 87 9.33 -0.71 -10.27
C PRO A 87 8.34 0.48 -10.26
N HIS A 88 7.74 0.82 -11.40
CA HIS A 88 6.73 1.88 -11.51
C HIS A 88 5.45 1.61 -10.71
N GLY A 89 5.17 0.36 -10.36
CA GLY A 89 3.98 -0.03 -9.59
C GLY A 89 4.13 0.14 -8.09
N TRP A 90 5.33 0.50 -7.61
CA TRP A 90 5.59 0.77 -6.21
C TRP A 90 5.15 2.19 -5.87
N ILE A 91 4.04 2.28 -5.14
CA ILE A 91 3.37 3.55 -4.87
C ILE A 91 2.93 3.60 -3.41
N GLY A 92 2.92 4.79 -2.81
CA GLY A 92 2.52 4.94 -1.41
C GLY A 92 1.92 6.30 -1.10
N GLN A 93 1.37 6.42 0.09
CA GLN A 93 0.83 7.66 0.63
C GLN A 93 1.04 7.74 2.14
N SER A 94 1.13 8.97 2.64
CA SER A 94 0.98 9.27 4.07
C SER A 94 -0.51 9.30 4.41
N LEU A 95 -0.88 8.70 5.54
CA LEU A 95 -2.21 8.81 6.14
C LEU A 95 -2.27 9.90 7.23
N THR A 96 -1.21 10.68 7.37
CA THR A 96 -1.09 11.78 8.32
C THR A 96 -0.89 13.10 7.56
N GLU A 97 -0.95 14.23 8.27
CA GLU A 97 -0.58 15.53 7.70
C GLU A 97 0.92 15.67 7.44
N ALA A 98 1.74 14.76 7.99
CA ALA A 98 3.18 14.77 7.76
C ALA A 98 3.51 14.29 6.32
N PRO A 99 4.52 14.89 5.67
CA PRO A 99 4.94 14.48 4.35
C PRO A 99 5.52 13.06 4.36
N PHE A 100 5.36 12.34 3.25
CA PHE A 100 6.01 11.04 3.09
C PHE A 100 7.51 11.23 2.87
N THR A 101 8.28 11.07 3.95
CA THR A 101 9.76 11.08 3.94
C THR A 101 10.35 9.66 3.88
N PRO A 102 11.58 9.48 3.36
CA PRO A 102 12.18 8.15 3.19
C PRO A 102 12.18 7.27 4.44
N LEU A 103 11.85 5.98 4.27
CA LEU A 103 11.81 4.96 5.32
C LEU A 103 13.20 4.36 5.56
N LYS A 104 13.52 4.06 6.81
CA LYS A 104 14.87 3.66 7.23
C LYS A 104 15.02 2.16 7.47
N GLY A 105 16.05 1.58 6.87
CA GLY A 105 16.44 0.18 7.08
C GLY A 105 15.73 -0.80 6.14
N ASP A 106 16.06 -2.07 6.28
CA ASP A 106 15.51 -3.12 5.42
C ASP A 106 14.04 -3.40 5.72
N CYS A 107 13.28 -3.69 4.66
CA CYS A 107 11.86 -3.96 4.72
C CYS A 107 11.59 -5.45 4.86
N ARG A 108 10.61 -5.83 5.68
CA ARG A 108 10.09 -7.19 5.80
C ARG A 108 8.57 -7.17 5.73
N CYS A 109 8.01 -8.13 5.01
CA CYS A 109 6.56 -8.37 4.91
C CYS A 109 6.15 -9.62 5.70
N VAL A 110 4.84 -9.85 5.77
CA VAL A 110 4.28 -11.09 6.34
C VAL A 110 4.63 -12.29 5.46
N ALA A 111 4.66 -13.50 6.04
CA ALA A 111 5.03 -14.73 5.33
C ALA A 111 4.20 -14.96 4.06
N ALA A 112 2.92 -14.63 4.08
CA ALA A 112 2.02 -14.77 2.92
C ALA A 112 2.43 -13.89 1.72
N LEU A 113 3.16 -12.80 1.95
CA LEU A 113 3.71 -11.95 0.91
C LEU A 113 5.20 -12.19 0.65
N ASN A 114 5.86 -13.11 1.36
CA ASN A 114 7.28 -13.40 1.16
C ASN A 114 7.48 -14.45 0.05
N ASP A 115 6.98 -14.14 -1.15
CA ASP A 115 7.05 -14.99 -2.33
C ASP A 115 7.45 -14.14 -3.55
N PRO A 116 8.64 -14.31 -4.13
CA PRO A 116 9.11 -13.51 -5.27
C PRO A 116 8.19 -13.49 -6.49
N ARG A 117 7.27 -14.46 -6.64
CA ARG A 117 6.38 -14.56 -7.81
C ARG A 117 5.31 -13.48 -7.88
N ILE A 118 5.08 -12.74 -6.78
CA ILE A 118 4.05 -11.71 -6.68
C ILE A 118 4.62 -10.28 -6.50
N TRP A 119 5.93 -10.11 -6.67
CA TRP A 119 6.64 -8.84 -6.60
C TRP A 119 7.26 -8.45 -7.94
#